data_AF-A0A369QHQ0-F1
#
_entry.id   AF-A0A369QHQ0-F1
#
_cell.length_a   1.000
_cell.length_b   1.000
_cell.length_c   1.000
_cell.angle_alpha   90.00
_cell.angle_beta   90.00
_cell.angle_gamma   90.00
#
_symmetry.space_group_name_H-M   'P 1'
#
loop_
_entity.id
_entity.type
_entity.pdbx_description
1 polymer ?
#
loop_
_entity_poly.entity_id
_entity_poly.type
_entity_poly.pdbx_seq_one_letter_code
_entity_poly.pdbx_strand_id
1 'polypeptide(L)' 'MRIPQPYFLRILVLWGLAWGWPKNSQAQMSPSIYQHLDQEDGLASSIVLAIMQDQTEYMWWQG' A
#
# COMPACT_ATOMS: atom_id res chain seq x y z
N MET A 1 19.61 -32.21 36.12
CA MET A 1 18.45 -32.29 35.21
C MET A 1 18.91 -31.74 33.85
N ARG A 2 19.23 -32.60 32.89
CA ARG A 2 19.77 -32.21 31.57
C ARG A 2 18.59 -32.15 30.60
N ILE A 3 18.13 -30.94 30.26
CA ILE A 3 17.03 -30.75 29.31
C ILE A 3 17.52 -31.22 27.92
N PRO A 4 16.87 -32.20 27.26
CA PRO A 4 17.34 -32.72 25.98
C PRO A 4 16.74 -31.94 24.79
N GLN A 5 17.62 -31.40 23.93
CA GLN A 5 17.41 -30.88 22.55
C GLN A 5 16.21 -29.88 22.35
N PRO A 6 15.92 -29.41 21.12
CA PRO A 6 16.31 -28.14 20.48
C PRO A 6 15.41 -26.90 20.76
N TYR A 7 14.76 -26.80 21.92
CA TYR A 7 13.79 -25.72 22.18
C TYR A 7 14.41 -24.32 22.29
N PHE A 8 15.68 -24.24 22.69
CA PHE A 8 16.39 -22.97 22.84
C PHE A 8 16.49 -22.17 21.52
N LEU A 9 16.75 -22.86 20.40
CA LEU A 9 16.76 -22.27 19.07
C LEU A 9 15.38 -21.73 18.67
N ARG A 10 14.30 -22.44 19.02
CA ARG A 10 12.93 -22.00 18.73
C ARG A 10 12.57 -20.74 19.52
N ILE A 11 12.96 -20.66 20.78
CA ILE A 11 12.71 -19.50 21.62
C ILE A 11 13.48 -18.26 21.10
N LEU A 12 14.74 -18.44 20.68
CA LEU A 12 15.54 -17.37 20.06
C LEU A 12 14.92 -16.87 18.74
N VAL A 13 14.40 -17.78 17.91
CA VAL A 13 13.71 -17.40 16.66
C VAL A 13 12.44 -16.60 16.95
N LEU A 14 11.63 -17.03 17.92
CA LEU A 14 10.41 -16.32 18.29
C LEU A 14 10.70 -14.95 18.92
N TRP A 15 11.78 -14.83 19.70
CA TRP A 15 12.25 -13.55 20.24
C TRP A 15 12.76 -12.61 19.13
N GLY A 16 13.52 -13.15 18.17
CA GLY A 16 13.99 -12.39 17.01
C GLY A 16 12.85 -11.89 16.12
N LEU A 17 11.83 -12.72 15.89
CA LEU A 17 10.64 -12.33 15.14
C LEU A 17 9.81 -11.29 15.90
N ALA A 18 9.66 -11.41 17.21
CA ALA A 18 8.89 -10.45 18.01
C ALA A 18 9.52 -9.04 18.04
N TRP A 19 10.85 -8.94 18.02
CA TRP A 19 11.55 -7.64 17.95
C TRP A 19 11.77 -7.11 16.55
N GLY A 20 11.92 -7.99 15.56
CA GLY A 20 12.12 -7.62 14.16
C GLY A 20 10.82 -7.39 13.38
N TRP A 21 9.65 -7.65 13.98
CA TRP A 21 8.38 -7.44 13.30
C TRP A 21 8.20 -5.94 13.01
N PRO A 22 8.04 -5.53 11.74
CA PRO A 22 7.83 -4.13 11.41
C PRO A 22 6.58 -3.63 12.12
N LYS A 23 6.77 -2.76 13.10
CA LYS A 23 5.68 -2.08 13.78
C LYS A 23 5.25 -0.92 12.88
N ASN A 24 4.05 -1.08 12.32
CA ASN A 24 3.30 -0.07 11.57
C ASN A 24 3.80 0.16 10.13
N SER A 25 3.13 -0.50 9.18
CA SER A 25 3.03 0.00 7.81
C SER A 25 1.91 1.04 7.79
N GLN A 26 2.25 2.32 7.91
CA GLN A 26 1.28 3.37 7.57
C GLN A 26 1.19 3.45 6.05
N ALA A 27 0.03 3.11 5.49
CA ALA A 27 -0.21 3.21 4.05
C ALA A 27 -0.16 4.67 3.56
N GLN A 28 -0.39 5.63 4.45
CA GLN A 28 -0.40 7.06 4.15
C GLN A 28 0.30 7.82 5.28
N MET A 29 1.41 8.48 4.94
CA MET A 29 2.30 9.17 5.87
C MET A 29 1.88 10.63 6.13
N SER A 30 1.02 11.20 5.28
CA SER A 30 0.64 12.62 5.27
C SER A 30 -0.80 12.84 4.80
N PRO A 31 -1.45 13.96 5.17
CA PRO A 31 -2.74 14.33 4.61
C PRO A 31 -2.62 14.48 3.09
N SER A 32 -3.42 13.73 2.34
CA SER A 32 -3.45 13.81 0.88
C SER A 32 -4.35 14.97 0.43
N ILE A 33 -3.80 15.89 -0.37
CA ILE A 33 -4.58 16.92 -1.08
C ILE A 33 -4.86 16.38 -2.48
N TYR A 34 -6.12 16.37 -2.88
CA TYR A 34 -6.55 15.90 -4.20
C TYR A 34 -6.88 17.09 -5.09
N GLN A 35 -6.41 17.05 -6.33
CA GLN A 35 -6.87 17.96 -7.37
C GLN A 35 -8.22 17.47 -7.91
N HIS A 36 -9.19 18.38 -8.01
CA HIS A 36 -10.47 18.10 -8.64
C HIS A 36 -10.40 18.49 -10.11
N LEU A 37 -10.85 17.59 -10.99
CA LEU A 37 -11.02 17.83 -12.42
C LEU A 37 -12.49 17.56 -12.76
N ASP A 38 -13.14 18.51 -13.43
CA ASP A 38 -14.55 18.38 -13.85
C ASP A 38 -14.74 18.95 -15.27
N GLN A 39 -15.99 19.20 -15.67
CA GLN A 39 -16.35 19.65 -17.01
C GLN A 39 -15.73 21.01 -17.37
N GLU A 40 -15.55 21.90 -16.40
CA GLU A 40 -14.84 23.18 -16.59
C GLU A 40 -13.38 23.00 -17.00
N ASP A 41 -12.75 21.88 -16.66
CA ASP A 41 -11.38 21.53 -17.03
C ASP A 41 -11.31 20.78 -18.36
N GLY A 42 -12.46 20.53 -19.00
CA GLY A 42 -12.57 19.85 -20.30
C GLY A 42 -12.90 18.37 -20.22
N LEU A 43 -13.29 17.85 -19.05
CA LEU A 43 -13.80 16.48 -18.95
C LEU A 43 -15.16 16.37 -19.66
N ALA A 44 -15.35 15.34 -20.48
CA ALA A 44 -16.58 15.18 -21.28
C ALA A 44 -17.84 14.91 -20.42
N SER A 45 -17.66 14.36 -19.22
CA SER A 45 -18.75 13.97 -18.30
C SER A 45 -18.21 13.96 -16.86
N SER A 46 -19.03 14.34 -15.88
CA SER A 46 -18.68 14.23 -14.46
C SER A 46 -18.77 12.80 -13.92
N ILE A 47 -19.34 11.88 -14.70
CA ILE A 47 -19.37 10.44 -14.39
C ILE A 47 -18.24 9.78 -15.20
N VAL A 48 -17.33 9.11 -14.50
CA VAL A 48 -16.23 8.34 -15.08
C VAL A 48 -16.36 6.88 -14.66
N LEU A 49 -16.52 5.98 -15.62
CA LEU A 49 -16.65 4.53 -15.42
C LEU A 49 -15.30 3.82 -15.44
N ALA A 50 -14.36 4.30 -16.25
CA ALA A 50 -13.03 3.71 -16.36
C ALA A 50 -11.95 4.77 -16.58
N ILE A 51 -10.76 4.49 -16.04
CA ILE A 51 -9.54 5.29 -16.21
C ILE A 51 -8.44 4.34 -16.68
N MET A 52 -7.76 4.67 -17.78
CA MET A 52 -6.67 3.90 -18.35
C MET A 52 -5.48 4.81 -18.68
N GLN A 53 -4.26 4.32 -18.55
CA GLN A 53 -3.06 5.00 -19.05
C GLN A 53 -2.51 4.22 -20.25
N ASP A 54 -2.14 4.92 -21.31
CA ASP A 54 -1.47 4.30 -22.46
C ASP A 54 0.05 4.24 -22.31
N GLN A 55 0.72 3.63 -23.30
CA GLN A 55 2.18 3.48 -23.33
C GLN A 55 2.94 4.79 -23.60
N THR A 56 2.22 5.84 -24.00
CA THR A 56 2.74 7.18 -24.24
C THR A 56 2.45 8.12 -23.07
N GLU A 57 2.07 7.56 -21.92
CA GLU A 57 1.82 8.25 -20.66
C GLU A 57 0.56 9.13 -20.64
N TYR A 58 -0.29 9.09 -21.67
CA TYR A 58 -1.57 9.79 -21.64
C TYR A 58 -2.61 9.00 -20.84
N MET A 59 -3.39 9.76 -20.09
CA MET A 59 -4.52 9.26 -19.32
C MET A 59 -5.80 9.37 -20.16
N TRP A 60 -6.61 8.32 -20.12
CA TRP A 60 -7.86 8.19 -20.84
C TRP A 60 -8.99 7.97 -19.83
N TRP A 61 -10.04 8.79 -19.94
CA TRP A 61 -11.23 8.70 -19.09
C TRP A 61 -12.43 8.33 -19.95
N GLN A 62 -13.15 7.29 -19.54
CA GLN A 62 -14.39 6.85 -20.17
C GLN A 62 -15.58 7.22 -19.29
N GLY A 63 -16.50 7.99 -19.84
CA GLY A 63 -17.81 8.28 -19.24
C GLY A 63 -18.89 7.27 -19.60
#